data_AF-A0AAE1D4G6-F1
#
_entry.id   AF-A0AAE1D4G6-F1
#
_cell.length_a   1.000
_cell.length_b   1.000
_cell.length_c   1.000
_cell.angle_alpha   90.00
_cell.angle_beta   90.00
_cell.angle_gamma   90.00
#
_symmetry.space_group_name_H-M   'P 1'
#
loop_
_entity.id
_entity.type
_entity.pdbx_description
1 polymer ?
#
loop_
_entity_poly.entity_id
_entity_poly.type
_entity_poly.pdbx_seq_one_letter_code
_entity_poly.pdbx_strand_id
1 'polypeptide(L)'
;MSALSQKHKLVWIELIHNDALVASVYTNIRNAYSGAISSYPGNSVILRFKKWDRMYMRAVQTSYLFGTSSEIYATFSGHLIAS
;
A
#
# COMPACT_ATOMS: atom_id res chain seq x y z
N MET A 1 -3.98 1.94 -4.01
CA MET A 1 -3.79 1.45 -2.63
C MET A 1 -3.50 2.63 -1.74
N SER A 2 -4.08 2.67 -0.54
CA SER A 2 -3.68 3.57 0.53
C SER A 2 -3.71 2.83 1.87
N ALA A 3 -2.90 3.27 2.82
CA ALA A 3 -2.92 2.75 4.18
C ALA A 3 -2.58 3.83 5.18
N LEU A 4 -3.18 3.79 6.38
CA LEU A 4 -2.75 4.61 7.51
C LEU A 4 -1.64 3.89 8.28
N SER A 5 -0.59 4.64 8.65
CA SER A 5 0.56 4.18 9.42
C SER A 5 0.74 5.02 10.69
N GLN A 6 1.20 4.39 11.77
CA GLN A 6 1.46 5.02 13.08
C GLN A 6 2.96 5.27 13.33
N LYS A 7 3.25 6.14 14.30
CA LYS A 7 4.59 6.40 14.82
C LYS A 7 5.36 5.10 15.16
N HIS A 8 6.63 5.05 14.77
CA HIS A 8 7.54 3.90 14.92
C HIS A 8 7.11 2.62 14.20
N LYS A 9 6.10 2.68 13.33
CA LYS A 9 5.70 1.58 12.46
C LYS A 9 6.16 1.84 11.03
N LEU A 10 6.58 0.77 10.38
CA LEU A 10 6.89 0.77 8.97
C LEU A 10 5.68 0.25 8.19
N VAL A 11 5.39 0.90 7.05
CA VAL A 11 4.62 0.28 5.98
C VAL A 11 5.50 0.23 4.75
N TRP A 12 5.73 -0.97 4.24
CA TRP A 12 6.34 -1.17 2.94
C TRP A 12 5.59 -2.26 2.19
N ILE A 13 4.71 -1.81 1.30
CA ILE A 13 3.88 -2.68 0.47
C ILE A 13 4.17 -2.40 -0.99
N GLU A 14 4.29 -3.46 -1.76
CA GLU A 14 4.50 -3.44 -3.20
C GLU A 14 3.27 -3.96 -3.93
N LEU A 15 2.99 -3.36 -5.08
CA LEU A 15 2.04 -3.85 -6.06
C LEU A 15 2.82 -4.60 -7.14
N ILE A 16 2.51 -5.88 -7.29
CA ILE A 16 3.20 -6.80 -8.18
C ILE A 16 2.29 -7.16 -9.35
N HIS A 17 2.80 -7.09 -10.58
CA HIS A 17 2.16 -7.58 -11.81
C HIS A 17 3.03 -8.67 -12.41
N ASN A 18 2.53 -9.90 -12.52
CA ASN A 18 3.28 -11.04 -13.05
C ASN A 18 4.71 -11.16 -12.48
N ASP A 19 4.83 -11.05 -11.16
CA ASP A 19 6.07 -11.14 -10.39
C ASP A 19 7.07 -9.97 -10.58
N ALA A 20 6.69 -8.95 -11.34
CA ALA A 20 7.41 -7.68 -11.47
C ALA A 20 6.83 -6.59 -10.56
N LEU A 21 7.71 -5.81 -9.92
CA LEU A 21 7.34 -4.62 -9.15
C LEU A 21 6.82 -3.53 -10.08
N VAL A 22 5.60 -3.04 -9.83
CA VAL A 22 5.01 -1.93 -10.60
C VAL A 22 4.97 -0.63 -9.79
N ALA A 23 4.54 -0.72 -8.54
CA ALA A 23 4.41 0.42 -7.66
C ALA A 23 4.68 0.00 -6.22
N SER A 24 5.12 0.94 -5.39
CA SER A 24 5.33 0.70 -3.97
C SER A 24 4.78 1.85 -3.13
N VAL A 25 4.45 1.50 -1.90
CA VAL A 25 3.99 2.40 -0.84
C VAL A 25 4.96 2.20 0.31
N TYR A 26 5.71 3.25 0.64
CA TYR A 26 6.70 3.23 1.72
C TYR A 26 6.44 4.38 2.68
N THR A 27 6.36 4.09 3.98
CA THR A 27 6.43 5.11 5.03
C THR A 27 7.12 4.56 6.26
N ASN A 28 7.85 5.43 6.94
CA ASN A 28 8.71 5.09 8.06
C ASN A 28 8.78 6.27 9.04
N ILE A 29 7.83 6.31 9.97
CA ILE A 29 7.71 7.43 10.93
C ILE A 29 8.66 7.16 12.11
N ARG A 30 9.98 7.32 11.90
CA ARG A 30 11.01 7.03 12.94
C ARG A 30 11.16 8.12 13.98
N ASN A 31 11.05 9.39 13.57
CA ASN A 31 11.26 10.55 14.43
C ASN A 31 10.22 11.61 14.11
N ALA A 32 9.29 11.84 15.03
CA ALA A 32 8.33 12.93 14.94
C ALA A 32 8.99 14.24 15.42
N TYR A 33 10.08 14.68 14.78
CA TYR A 33 10.52 16.07 14.97
C TYR A 33 9.49 17.06 14.40
N SER A 34 8.57 16.59 13.55
CA SER A 34 7.50 17.36 12.92
C SER A 34 6.12 17.24 13.58
N GLY A 35 5.99 16.61 14.76
CA GLY A 35 4.69 16.44 15.44
C GLY A 35 3.70 15.50 14.72
N ALA A 36 4.06 14.93 13.56
CA ALA A 36 3.23 13.97 12.86
C ALA A 36 3.26 12.60 13.55
N ILE A 37 2.10 12.15 14.02
CA ILE A 37 1.92 10.86 14.73
C ILE A 37 1.47 9.77 13.74
N SER A 38 0.99 10.18 12.56
CA SER A 38 0.41 9.29 11.55
C SER A 38 0.75 9.75 10.12
N SER A 39 0.80 8.80 9.18
CA SER A 39 1.00 9.04 7.74
C SER A 39 -0.01 8.23 6.96
N TYR A 40 -0.49 8.77 5.84
CA TYR A 40 -1.42 8.07 4.92
C TYR A 40 -0.74 7.82 3.57
N PRO A 41 0.26 6.94 3.48
CA PRO A 41 0.89 6.66 2.19
C PRO A 41 -0.11 5.95 1.25
N GLY A 42 -0.04 6.31 -0.03
CA GLY A 42 -0.87 5.71 -1.07
C GLY A 42 -0.25 5.85 -2.45
N ASN A 43 -0.60 4.93 -3.34
CA ASN A 43 -0.14 4.91 -4.73
C ASN A 43 -1.22 4.31 -5.64
N SER A 44 -1.27 4.76 -6.88
CA SER A 44 -2.20 4.31 -7.91
C SER A 44 -1.47 4.16 -9.24
N VAL A 45 -1.92 3.20 -10.05
CA VAL A 45 -1.34 2.94 -11.37
C VAL A 45 -2.43 2.49 -12.32
N ILE A 46 -2.28 2.84 -13.60
CA ILE A 46 -3.11 2.34 -14.70
C ILE A 46 -2.25 1.36 -15.49
N LEU A 47 -2.77 0.15 -15.72
CA LEU A 47 -2.05 -0.92 -16.40
C LEU A 47 -2.94 -1.57 -17.45
N ARG A 48 -2.30 -2.09 -18.51
CA ARG A 48 -2.98 -2.94 -19.49
C ARG A 48 -2.85 -4.39 -19.06
N PHE A 49 -3.97 -5.04 -18.80
CA PHE A 49 -4.02 -6.46 -18.44
C PHE A 49 -4.29 -7.33 -19.66
N LYS A 50 -3.64 -8.48 -19.70
CA LYS A 50 -3.99 -9.60 -20.58
C LYS A 50 -4.71 -10.67 -19.78
N LYS A 51 -5.44 -11.54 -20.49
CA LYS A 51 -6.03 -12.73 -19.88
C LYS A 51 -4.94 -13.51 -19.16
N TRP A 52 -5.22 -13.91 -17.91
CA TRP A 52 -4.31 -14.64 -17.02
C TRP A 52 -3.20 -13.84 -16.35
N ASP A 53 -3.09 -12.53 -16.60
CA ASP A 53 -2.21 -11.68 -15.80
C ASP A 53 -2.66 -11.69 -14.34
N ARG A 54 -1.68 -11.72 -13.43
CA ARG A 54 -1.91 -11.71 -11.98
C ARG A 54 -1.42 -10.41 -11.39
N MET A 55 -2.23 -9.85 -10.50
CA MET A 55 -1.85 -8.70 -9.69
C MET A 55 -2.14 -8.97 -8.23
N TYR A 56 -1.15 -8.70 -7.39
CA TYR A 56 -1.24 -8.93 -5.96
C TYR A 56 -0.37 -7.94 -5.19
N MET A 57 -0.61 -7.85 -3.89
CA MET A 57 0.17 -7.01 -2.98
C MET A 57 1.17 -7.87 -2.24
N ARG A 58 2.37 -7.34 -2.02
CA ARG A 58 3.42 -8.00 -1.24
C ARG A 58 3.92 -7.07 -0.15
N ALA A 59 3.90 -7.51 1.10
CA ALA A 59 4.62 -6.84 2.17
C ALA A 59 6.10 -7.23 2.07
N VAL A 60 6.99 -6.25 1.92
CA VAL A 60 8.45 -6.53 1.79
C VAL A 60 9.05 -6.95 3.12
N GLN A 61 8.48 -6.46 4.20
CA GLN A 61 8.76 -6.89 5.57
C GLN A 61 7.50 -6.72 6.42
N THR A 62 7.55 -7.08 7.69
CA THR A 62 6.45 -6.85 8.63
C THR A 62 5.98 -5.40 8.57
N SER A 63 4.81 -5.21 7.96
CA SER A 63 4.21 -3.92 7.73
C SER A 63 2.98 -3.80 8.60
N TYR A 64 2.92 -2.76 9.41
CA TYR A 64 1.81 -2.55 10.33
C TYR A 64 0.84 -1.55 9.71
N LEU A 65 -0.29 -2.08 9.24
CA LEU A 65 -1.41 -1.26 8.79
C LEU A 65 -2.25 -0.89 10.00
N PHE A 66 -2.56 0.40 10.13
CA PHE A 66 -3.37 0.86 11.24
C PHE A 66 -4.82 0.42 11.07
N GLY A 67 -5.38 -0.12 12.15
CA GLY A 67 -6.79 -0.43 12.24
C GLY A 67 -7.12 -1.41 13.37
N THR A 68 -8.39 -1.43 13.74
CA THR A 68 -9.00 -2.48 14.58
C THR A 68 -9.86 -3.39 13.69
N SER A 69 -10.36 -4.52 14.21
CA SER A 69 -11.28 -5.37 13.43
C SER A 69 -12.55 -4.63 12.98
N SER A 70 -12.92 -3.56 13.68
CA SER A 70 -14.04 -2.66 13.36
C SER A 70 -13.64 -1.40 12.58
N GLU A 71 -12.35 -1.08 12.47
CA GLU A 71 -11.87 0.16 11.85
C GLU A 71 -10.64 -0.13 10.98
N ILE A 72 -10.86 -0.48 9.71
CA ILE A 72 -9.78 -0.81 8.77
C ILE A 72 -9.43 0.45 7.95
N TYR A 73 -8.20 0.94 8.10
CA TYR A 73 -7.72 2.15 7.40
C TYR A 73 -6.75 1.83 6.24
N ALA A 74 -6.87 0.64 5.66
CA ALA A 74 -6.15 0.24 4.46
C ALA A 74 -7.13 -0.10 3.34
N THR A 75 -6.88 0.40 2.14
CA THR A 75 -7.71 0.15 0.97
C THR A 75 -6.88 -0.31 -0.23
N PHE A 76 -7.39 -1.33 -0.93
CA PHE A 76 -6.90 -1.75 -2.23
C PHE A 76 -8.11 -1.96 -3.14
N SER A 77 -8.12 -1.25 -4.26
CA SER A 77 -9.21 -1.26 -5.23
C SER A 77 -8.64 -1.17 -6.64
N GLY A 78 -9.44 -1.64 -7.60
CA GLY A 78 -9.14 -1.58 -9.03
C GLY A 78 -10.42 -1.62 -9.85
N HIS A 79 -10.39 -1.03 -11.04
CA HIS A 79 -11.53 -0.98 -11.95
C HIS A 79 -11.07 -1.15 -13.40
N LEU A 80 -11.89 -1.79 -14.23
CA LEU A 80 -11.66 -1.90 -15.68
C LEU A 80 -12.11 -0.60 -16.36
N ILE A 81 -11.16 0.17 -16.87
CA ILE A 81 -11.45 1.49 -17.48
C ILE A 81 -11.74 1.36 -18.99
N ALA A 82 -11.13 0.39 -19.67
CA ALA A 82 -11.34 0.14 -21.10
C ALA A 82 -10.95 -1.31 -21.46
N SER A 83 -11.62 -1.89 -22.45
CA SER A 83 -11.36 -3.22 -23.03
C SER A 83 -10.92 -3.15 -24.49
#